data_AF-A0A7M3WBI5-F1
#
_entry.id   AF-A0A7M3WBI5-F1
#
_cell.length_a   1.000
_cell.length_b   1.000
_cell.length_c   1.000
_cell.angle_alpha   90.00
_cell.angle_beta   90.00
_cell.angle_gamma   90.00
#
_symmetry.space_group_name_H-M   'P 1'
#
loop_
_entity.id
_entity.type
_entity.pdbx_description
1 polymer ?
#
loop_
_entity_poly.entity_id
_entity_poly.type
_entity_poly.pdbx_seq_one_letter_code
_entity_poly.pdbx_strand_id
1 'polypeptide(L)'
;MTIKDDYLVDLILKTNRLGAKNADLFMYISEAGNEVDLKAEHINQYIRESSGMAFTAKNFRTWAATYRCAERLAFLARPKTSQEMKKWMRSIPKVDSMTKLWSEGDWAPPASEAAKNKAMLAVIDTVAADLGNTRTVCRSSYIHPWFLDAWAEERLGEKWAEFEEMRAMGNMTGGESTTLRILKSVIKG
;
A
#
# COMPACT_ATOMS: atom_id res chain seq x y z
N MET A 1 12.03 4.76 9.39
CA MET A 1 11.49 5.57 8.27
C MET A 1 12.59 6.51 7.82
N THR A 2 12.89 6.56 6.53
CA THR A 2 13.93 7.46 5.99
C THR A 2 13.22 8.44 5.07
N ILE A 3 13.29 9.74 5.40
CA ILE A 3 12.73 10.82 4.58
C ILE A 3 13.85 11.30 3.64
N LYS A 4 13.57 11.37 2.34
CA LYS A 4 14.50 11.84 1.30
C LYS A 4 13.89 13.00 0.52
N ASP A 5 13.37 13.96 1.27
CA ASP A 5 12.72 15.17 0.75
C ASP A 5 13.24 16.33 1.58
N ASP A 6 14.04 17.19 0.94
CA ASP A 6 14.76 18.27 1.62
C ASP A 6 13.81 19.31 2.22
N TYR A 7 12.65 19.52 1.59
CA TYR A 7 11.64 20.44 2.10
C TYR A 7 10.97 19.88 3.37
N LEU A 8 10.61 18.60 3.37
CA LEU A 8 10.10 17.94 4.58
C LEU A 8 11.15 17.92 5.70
N VAL A 9 12.43 17.71 5.37
CA VAL A 9 13.50 17.79 6.37
C VAL A 9 13.59 19.19 6.97
N ASP A 10 13.57 20.23 6.15
CA ASP A 10 13.59 21.63 6.61
C ASP A 10 12.37 21.97 7.48
N LEU A 11 11.17 21.54 7.08
CA LEU A 11 9.96 21.69 7.89
C LEU A 11 10.08 21.00 9.25
N ILE A 12 10.61 19.78 9.29
CA ILE A 12 10.80 19.03 10.54
C ILE A 12 11.86 19.72 11.41
N LEU A 13 12.97 20.19 10.83
CA LEU A 13 14.01 20.91 11.57
C LEU A 13 13.50 22.23 12.16
N LYS A 14 12.64 22.95 11.43
CA LYS A 14 12.00 24.19 11.89
C LYS A 14 11.13 24.02 13.13
N THR A 15 10.65 22.81 13.43
CA THR A 15 9.92 22.55 14.68
C THR A 15 10.82 22.66 15.91
N ASN A 16 12.14 22.47 15.76
CA ASN A 16 13.13 22.39 16.85
C ASN A 16 12.76 21.39 17.97
N ARG A 17 11.87 20.44 17.69
CA ARG A 17 11.34 19.45 18.65
C ARG A 17 11.94 18.05 18.46
N LEU A 18 12.82 17.88 17.46
CA LEU A 18 13.56 16.65 17.21
C LEU A 18 14.43 16.26 18.43
N GLY A 19 14.11 15.12 19.05
CA GLY A 19 14.87 14.60 20.20
C GLY A 19 14.42 15.12 21.57
N ALA A 20 13.43 16.01 21.63
CA ALA A 20 12.84 16.44 22.89
C ALA A 20 11.96 15.31 23.47
N LYS A 21 12.24 14.91 24.71
CA LYS A 21 11.38 13.98 25.45
C LYS A 21 10.08 14.73 25.79
N ASN A 22 8.97 14.37 25.14
CA ASN A 22 7.61 14.90 25.34
C ASN A 22 7.18 16.11 24.48
N ALA A 23 7.83 16.36 23.34
CA ALA A 23 7.31 17.32 22.37
C ALA A 23 6.66 16.60 21.19
N ASP A 24 5.40 16.94 20.88
CA ASP A 24 4.74 16.47 19.67
C ASP A 24 5.39 17.15 18.46
N LEU A 25 5.88 16.32 17.53
CA LEU A 25 6.63 16.76 16.34
C LEU A 25 5.73 17.51 15.34
N PHE A 26 4.45 17.12 15.27
CA PHE A 26 3.51 17.70 14.33
C PHE A 26 2.66 18.77 15.02
N MET A 27 2.72 20.00 14.51
CA MET A 27 2.05 21.18 15.05
C MET A 27 1.75 22.16 13.93
N TYR A 28 0.84 23.10 14.17
CA TYR A 28 0.62 24.26 13.32
C TYR A 28 0.48 25.53 14.18
N ILE A 29 0.68 26.70 13.55
CA ILE A 29 0.42 27.99 14.19
C ILE A 29 -1.01 28.39 13.85
N SER A 30 -1.85 28.55 14.86
CA SER A 30 -3.23 29.04 14.70
C SER A 30 -3.25 30.51 14.23
N GLU A 31 -4.41 30.98 13.74
CA GLU A 31 -4.59 32.39 13.36
C GLU A 31 -4.32 33.36 14.51
N ALA A 32 -4.50 32.90 15.76
CA ALA A 32 -4.19 33.66 16.97
C ALA A 32 -2.69 33.67 17.33
N GLY A 33 -1.82 33.06 16.50
CA GLY A 33 -0.37 32.99 16.73
C GLY A 33 0.07 31.91 17.72
N ASN A 34 -0.86 31.11 18.25
CA ASN A 34 -0.53 30.04 19.20
C ASN A 34 -0.10 28.76 18.48
N GLU A 35 0.90 28.06 19.06
CA GLU A 35 1.25 26.70 18.68
C GLU A 35 0.13 25.73 19.07
N VAL A 36 -0.33 24.92 18.12
CA VAL A 36 -1.37 23.90 18.33
C VAL A 36 -0.86 22.56 17.83
N ASP A 37 -0.94 21.53 18.67
CA ASP A 37 -0.55 20.18 18.30
C ASP A 37 -1.48 19.60 17.21
N LEU A 38 -0.88 18.93 16.22
CA LEU A 38 -1.61 18.37 15.10
C LEU A 38 -2.21 17.00 15.49
N LYS A 39 -3.53 16.97 15.65
CA LYS A 39 -4.30 15.76 15.96
C LYS A 39 -4.92 15.14 14.72
N ALA A 40 -5.38 13.89 14.84
CA ALA A 40 -6.06 13.17 13.77
C ALA A 40 -7.34 13.89 13.27
N GLU A 41 -8.03 14.60 14.15
CA GLU A 41 -9.22 15.39 13.79
C GLU A 41 -8.87 16.54 12.84
N HIS A 42 -7.74 17.24 13.07
CA HIS A 42 -7.25 18.30 12.20
C HIS A 42 -6.91 17.77 10.80
N ILE A 43 -6.23 16.61 10.73
CA ILE A 43 -5.91 15.96 9.45
C ILE A 43 -7.19 15.59 8.69
N ASN A 44 -8.16 14.99 9.38
CA ASN A 44 -9.40 14.59 8.75
C ASN A 44 -10.26 15.80 8.31
N GLN A 45 -10.23 16.88 9.08
CA GLN A 45 -10.87 18.14 8.69
C GLN A 45 -10.23 18.69 7.42
N TYR A 46 -8.90 18.82 7.40
CA TYR A 46 -8.17 19.28 6.23
C TYR A 46 -8.45 18.46 4.96
N ILE A 47 -8.49 17.11 5.08
CA ILE A 47 -8.81 16.23 3.96
C ILE A 47 -10.22 16.50 3.42
N ARG A 48 -11.21 16.67 4.30
CA ARG A 48 -12.60 16.94 3.90
C ARG A 48 -12.71 18.28 3.18
N GLU A 49 -12.11 19.33 3.74
CA GLU A 49 -12.13 20.68 3.18
C GLU A 49 -11.43 20.73 1.81
N SER A 50 -10.27 20.09 1.69
CA SER A 50 -9.47 20.11 0.44
C SER A 50 -10.06 19.25 -0.67
N SER A 51 -10.69 18.12 -0.33
CA SER A 51 -11.24 17.20 -1.34
C SER A 51 -12.68 17.52 -1.75
N GLY A 52 -13.41 18.31 -0.95
CA GLY A 52 -14.84 18.53 -1.13
C GLY A 52 -15.70 17.26 -0.95
N MET A 53 -15.10 16.18 -0.48
CA MET A 53 -15.74 14.87 -0.29
C MET A 53 -15.52 14.38 1.13
N ALA A 54 -16.37 13.46 1.60
CA ALA A 54 -16.27 12.88 2.95
C ALA A 54 -15.14 11.82 3.07
N PHE A 55 -13.96 12.11 2.54
CA PHE A 55 -12.77 11.27 2.72
C PHE A 55 -12.11 11.52 4.08
N THR A 56 -11.39 10.50 4.54
CA THR A 56 -10.63 10.50 5.80
C THR A 56 -9.24 9.91 5.55
N ALA A 57 -8.32 10.07 6.50
CA ALA A 57 -7.00 9.43 6.45
C ALA A 57 -7.08 7.90 6.27
N LYS A 58 -8.16 7.28 6.76
CA LYS A 58 -8.42 5.85 6.58
C LYS A 58 -8.59 5.48 5.10
N ASN A 59 -9.26 6.32 4.29
CA ASN A 59 -9.47 6.03 2.87
C ASN A 59 -8.14 5.90 2.12
N PHE A 60 -7.16 6.74 2.43
CA PHE A 60 -5.82 6.64 1.84
C PHE A 60 -5.12 5.34 2.24
N ARG A 61 -5.20 4.92 3.51
CA ARG A 61 -4.64 3.63 3.96
C ARG A 61 -5.33 2.44 3.31
N THR A 62 -6.65 2.48 3.15
CA THR A 62 -7.43 1.43 2.48
C THR A 62 -7.08 1.35 0.99
N TRP A 63 -6.99 2.49 0.31
CA TRP A 63 -6.52 2.54 -1.08
C TRP A 63 -5.11 1.96 -1.22
N ALA A 64 -4.18 2.43 -0.38
CA ALA A 64 -2.79 1.98 -0.39
C ALA A 64 -2.64 0.48 -0.13
N ALA A 65 -3.36 -0.06 0.86
CA ALA A 65 -3.35 -1.49 1.13
C ALA A 65 -3.88 -2.29 -0.05
N THR A 66 -4.98 -1.82 -0.65
CA THR A 66 -5.65 -2.51 -1.75
C THR A 66 -4.77 -2.58 -2.99
N TYR A 67 -4.26 -1.45 -3.49
CA TYR A 67 -3.48 -1.48 -4.74
C TYR A 67 -2.15 -2.22 -4.56
N ARG A 68 -1.47 -2.07 -3.40
CA ARG A 68 -0.22 -2.78 -3.14
C ARG A 68 -0.43 -4.28 -3.06
N CYS A 69 -1.50 -4.72 -2.41
CA CYS A 69 -1.86 -6.13 -2.36
C CYS A 69 -2.17 -6.66 -3.76
N ALA A 70 -3.02 -5.95 -4.51
CA ALA A 70 -3.41 -6.32 -5.86
C ALA A 70 -2.20 -6.46 -6.80
N GLU A 71 -1.33 -5.45 -6.84
CA GLU A 71 -0.14 -5.43 -7.69
C GLU A 71 0.84 -6.56 -7.34
N ARG A 72 1.07 -6.80 -6.04
CA ARG A 72 1.97 -7.86 -5.57
C ARG A 72 1.44 -9.26 -5.88
N LEU A 73 0.14 -9.48 -5.69
CA LEU A 73 -0.48 -10.76 -6.04
C LEU A 73 -0.50 -10.96 -7.56
N ALA A 74 -0.82 -9.92 -8.34
CA ALA A 74 -0.79 -9.99 -9.80
C ALA A 74 0.62 -10.26 -10.35
N PHE A 75 1.66 -9.73 -9.69
CA PHE A 75 3.04 -10.07 -10.01
C PHE A 75 3.32 -11.56 -9.78
N LEU A 76 2.91 -12.12 -8.64
CA LEU A 76 3.09 -13.55 -8.31
C LEU A 76 2.14 -14.49 -9.07
N ALA A 77 1.11 -13.96 -9.72
CA ALA A 77 0.12 -14.75 -10.48
C ALA A 77 0.68 -15.27 -11.82
N ARG A 78 1.90 -14.91 -12.18
CA ARG A 78 2.55 -15.29 -13.44
C ARG A 78 3.96 -15.81 -13.17
N PRO A 79 4.51 -16.67 -14.05
CA PRO A 79 5.91 -17.06 -13.96
C PRO A 79 6.84 -15.85 -13.95
N LYS A 80 7.94 -15.97 -13.20
CA LYS A 80 9.02 -14.98 -13.15
C LYS A 80 10.36 -15.67 -13.21
N THR A 81 11.28 -15.07 -13.93
CA THR A 81 12.69 -15.43 -13.86
C THR A 81 13.25 -15.10 -12.48
N SER A 82 14.32 -15.79 -12.09
CA SER A 82 15.05 -15.50 -10.86
C SER A 82 15.50 -14.03 -10.78
N GLN A 83 15.84 -13.41 -11.93
CA GLN A 83 16.25 -12.01 -11.99
C GLN A 83 15.09 -11.05 -11.66
N GLU A 84 13.90 -11.30 -12.22
CA GLU A 84 12.70 -10.52 -11.93
C GLU A 84 12.31 -10.62 -10.46
N MET A 85 12.36 -11.84 -9.89
CA MET A 85 12.11 -12.06 -8.46
C MET A 85 13.10 -11.30 -7.58
N LYS A 86 14.41 -11.38 -7.86
CA LYS A 86 15.44 -10.62 -7.13
C LYS A 86 15.20 -9.13 -7.17
N LYS A 87 14.81 -8.60 -8.34
CA LYS A 87 14.51 -7.17 -8.52
C LYS A 87 13.27 -6.77 -7.71
N TRP A 88 12.20 -7.55 -7.81
CA TRP A 88 10.95 -7.29 -7.10
C TRP A 88 11.10 -7.37 -5.59
N MET A 89 11.81 -8.37 -5.06
CA MET A 89 12.10 -8.51 -3.63
C MET A 89 12.84 -7.30 -3.02
N ARG A 90 13.62 -6.56 -3.81
CA ARG A 90 14.28 -5.31 -3.35
C ARG A 90 13.33 -4.12 -3.27
N SER A 91 12.20 -4.18 -3.98
CA SER A 91 11.21 -3.10 -4.06
C SER A 91 10.09 -3.18 -3.01
N ILE A 92 10.01 -4.29 -2.27
CA ILE A 92 9.00 -4.53 -1.24
C ILE A 92 9.64 -4.65 0.15
N PRO A 93 8.88 -4.44 1.25
CA PRO A 93 9.38 -4.67 2.60
C PRO A 93 9.91 -6.10 2.79
N LYS A 94 11.06 -6.20 3.45
CA LYS A 94 11.63 -7.50 3.85
C LYS A 94 10.82 -8.07 5.00
N VAL A 95 10.12 -9.17 4.75
CA VAL A 95 9.38 -9.92 5.77
C VAL A 95 9.78 -11.39 5.71
N ASP A 96 9.82 -12.05 6.86
CA ASP A 96 10.26 -13.44 6.99
C ASP A 96 9.40 -14.40 6.16
N SER A 97 8.09 -14.17 6.08
CA SER A 97 7.17 -14.99 5.32
C SER A 97 7.46 -14.98 3.82
N MET A 98 7.84 -13.82 3.26
CA MET A 98 8.23 -13.69 1.86
C MET A 98 9.57 -14.36 1.58
N THR A 99 10.54 -14.22 2.50
CA THR A 99 11.84 -14.88 2.41
C THR A 99 11.72 -16.41 2.50
N LYS A 100 10.78 -16.91 3.29
CA LYS A 100 10.43 -18.35 3.37
C LYS A 100 9.56 -18.84 2.21
N LEU A 101 8.95 -17.93 1.45
CA LEU A 101 8.16 -18.27 0.27
C LEU A 101 9.08 -18.50 -0.93
N TRP A 102 10.08 -17.65 -1.10
CA TRP A 102 11.04 -17.73 -2.19
C TRP A 102 12.41 -17.22 -1.75
N SER A 103 13.47 -17.94 -2.10
CA SER A 103 14.87 -17.59 -1.81
C SER A 103 15.73 -17.50 -3.05
N GLU A 104 15.48 -18.36 -4.04
CA GLU A 104 16.23 -18.43 -5.29
C GLU A 104 15.45 -19.19 -6.38
N GLY A 105 16.01 -19.25 -7.59
CA GLY A 105 15.38 -19.91 -8.73
C GLY A 105 14.26 -19.09 -9.37
N ASP A 106 13.64 -19.67 -10.40
CA ASP A 106 12.47 -19.09 -11.06
C ASP A 106 11.22 -19.29 -10.19
N TRP A 107 10.25 -18.39 -10.36
CA TRP A 107 8.95 -18.48 -9.71
C TRP A 107 7.93 -19.06 -10.68
N ALA A 108 7.17 -20.04 -10.20
CA ALA A 108 5.94 -20.50 -10.83
C ALA A 108 4.76 -20.22 -9.89
N PRO A 109 3.61 -19.76 -10.40
CA PRO A 109 2.41 -19.58 -9.58
C PRO A 109 2.03 -20.87 -8.83
N PRO A 110 1.65 -20.78 -7.55
CA PRO A 110 1.33 -21.95 -6.75
C PRO A 110 0.05 -22.63 -7.22
N ALA A 111 0.10 -23.95 -7.45
CA ALA A 111 -1.04 -24.73 -7.93
C ALA A 111 -1.97 -25.28 -6.84
N SER A 112 -1.52 -25.37 -5.59
CA SER A 112 -2.35 -25.88 -4.48
C SER A 112 -2.94 -24.76 -3.64
N GLU A 113 -4.14 -24.96 -3.11
CA GLU A 113 -4.81 -24.03 -2.19
C GLU A 113 -3.92 -23.63 -1.01
N ALA A 114 -3.24 -24.59 -0.40
CA ALA A 114 -2.32 -24.33 0.71
C ALA A 114 -1.16 -23.41 0.30
N ALA A 115 -0.58 -23.62 -0.88
CA ALA A 115 0.49 -22.80 -1.40
C ALA A 115 0.00 -21.40 -1.83
N LYS A 116 -1.18 -21.30 -2.47
CA LYS A 116 -1.85 -20.03 -2.79
C LYS A 116 -2.11 -19.21 -1.53
N ASN A 117 -2.61 -19.84 -0.47
CA ASN A 117 -2.83 -19.18 0.81
C ASN A 117 -1.52 -18.73 1.46
N LYS A 118 -0.46 -19.55 1.43
CA LYS A 118 0.87 -19.16 1.95
C LYS A 118 1.42 -17.93 1.22
N ALA A 119 1.32 -17.89 -0.11
CA ALA A 119 1.75 -16.75 -0.92
C ALA A 119 0.91 -15.49 -0.62
N MET A 120 -0.41 -15.64 -0.53
CA MET A 120 -1.31 -14.54 -0.18
C MET A 120 -0.97 -13.93 1.19
N LEU A 121 -0.78 -14.76 2.21
CA LEU A 121 -0.43 -14.29 3.55
C LEU A 121 0.94 -13.59 3.58
N ALA A 122 1.92 -14.09 2.82
CA ALA A 122 3.22 -13.43 2.68
C ALA A 122 3.10 -12.06 2.01
N VAL A 123 2.25 -11.91 0.99
CA VAL A 123 1.96 -10.59 0.40
C VAL A 123 1.27 -9.68 1.41
N ILE A 124 0.27 -10.15 2.15
CA ILE A 124 -0.40 -9.34 3.17
C ILE A 124 0.59 -8.86 4.24
N ASP A 125 1.57 -9.67 4.64
CA ASP A 125 2.63 -9.24 5.56
C ASP A 125 3.45 -8.09 5.02
N THR A 126 3.80 -8.11 3.73
CA THR A 126 4.53 -7.00 3.12
C THR A 126 3.70 -5.71 3.10
N VAL A 127 2.38 -5.80 2.94
CA VAL A 127 1.48 -4.64 2.97
C VAL A 127 1.28 -4.13 4.39
N ALA A 128 1.14 -5.05 5.34
CA ALA A 128 1.05 -4.73 6.76
C ALA A 128 2.33 -4.01 7.25
N ALA A 129 3.50 -4.45 6.79
CA ALA A 129 4.79 -3.81 7.08
C ALA A 129 4.89 -2.39 6.49
N ASP A 130 4.42 -2.16 5.26
CA ASP A 130 4.38 -0.81 4.66
C ASP A 130 3.51 0.16 5.48
N LEU A 131 2.38 -0.32 6.00
CA LEU A 131 1.37 0.51 6.64
C LEU A 131 1.51 0.59 8.17
N GLY A 132 2.41 -0.20 8.77
CA GLY A 132 2.54 -0.32 10.23
C GLY A 132 1.30 -0.94 10.89
N ASN A 133 0.65 -1.90 10.23
CA ASN A 133 -0.51 -2.64 10.74
C ASN A 133 -0.14 -4.07 11.13
N THR A 134 -1.00 -4.75 11.88
CA THR A 134 -0.96 -6.22 11.98
C THR A 134 -1.52 -6.86 10.71
N ARG A 135 -1.10 -8.10 10.41
CA ARG A 135 -1.64 -8.87 9.27
C ARG A 135 -3.16 -8.94 9.30
N THR A 136 -3.74 -9.29 10.45
CA THR A 136 -5.20 -9.46 10.62
C THR A 136 -5.93 -8.17 10.28
N VAL A 137 -5.51 -7.04 10.85
CA VAL A 137 -6.12 -5.73 10.60
C VAL A 137 -5.95 -5.31 9.14
N CYS A 138 -4.78 -5.53 8.54
CA CYS A 138 -4.53 -5.23 7.13
C CYS A 138 -5.48 -6.02 6.21
N ARG A 139 -5.63 -7.32 6.46
CA ARG A 139 -6.49 -8.21 5.69
C ARG A 139 -7.97 -7.86 5.81
N SER A 140 -8.48 -7.66 7.02
CA SER A 140 -9.93 -7.52 7.24
C SER A 140 -10.47 -6.12 6.99
N SER A 141 -9.64 -5.08 7.11
CA SER A 141 -10.13 -3.70 7.21
C SER A 141 -9.57 -2.73 6.18
N TYR A 142 -8.54 -3.14 5.42
CA TYR A 142 -7.87 -2.25 4.46
C TYR A 142 -7.80 -2.80 3.04
N ILE A 143 -7.69 -4.12 2.85
CA ILE A 143 -7.61 -4.73 1.51
C ILE A 143 -9.02 -5.02 1.00
N HIS A 144 -9.33 -4.58 -0.22
CA HIS A 144 -10.59 -4.91 -0.87
C HIS A 144 -10.67 -6.43 -1.16
N PRO A 145 -11.73 -7.13 -0.70
CA PRO A 145 -11.79 -8.60 -0.68
C PRO A 145 -11.70 -9.23 -2.07
N TRP A 146 -12.29 -8.59 -3.08
CA TRP A 146 -12.29 -9.08 -4.46
C TRP A 146 -10.89 -9.46 -4.98
N PHE A 147 -9.82 -8.77 -4.58
CA PHE A 147 -8.45 -9.11 -5.03
C PHE A 147 -7.91 -10.38 -4.37
N LEU A 148 -8.32 -10.66 -3.13
CA LEU A 148 -7.97 -11.90 -2.43
C LEU A 148 -8.73 -13.08 -3.05
N ASP A 149 -10.01 -12.87 -3.35
CA ASP A 149 -10.87 -13.87 -3.99
C ASP A 149 -10.37 -14.16 -5.42
N ALA A 150 -10.07 -13.12 -6.21
CA ALA A 150 -9.51 -13.25 -7.55
C ALA A 150 -8.16 -13.97 -7.58
N TRP A 151 -7.35 -13.81 -6.53
CA TRP A 151 -6.10 -14.56 -6.38
C TRP A 151 -6.38 -16.04 -6.08
N ALA A 152 -7.28 -16.33 -5.13
CA ALA A 152 -7.64 -17.69 -4.79
C ALA A 152 -8.23 -18.45 -5.97
N GLU A 153 -9.04 -17.77 -6.79
CA GLU A 153 -9.69 -18.28 -8.00
C GLU A 153 -8.80 -18.22 -9.26
N GLU A 154 -7.52 -17.84 -9.12
CA GLU A 154 -6.51 -17.80 -10.20
C GLU A 154 -6.83 -16.87 -11.39
N ARG A 155 -7.86 -16.02 -11.27
CA ARG A 155 -8.27 -15.07 -12.31
C ARG A 155 -7.61 -13.68 -12.21
N LEU A 156 -6.89 -13.40 -11.12
CA LEU A 156 -6.28 -12.08 -10.91
C LEU A 156 -5.23 -11.74 -11.97
N GLY A 157 -4.38 -12.70 -12.36
CA GLY A 157 -3.31 -12.46 -13.34
C GLY A 157 -3.86 -12.04 -14.71
N GLU A 158 -4.87 -12.76 -15.20
CA GLU A 158 -5.57 -12.43 -16.44
C GLU A 158 -6.27 -11.07 -16.34
N LYS A 159 -7.03 -10.85 -15.25
CA LYS A 159 -7.77 -9.60 -15.07
C LYS A 159 -6.87 -8.38 -14.94
N TRP A 160 -5.66 -8.56 -14.39
CA TRP A 160 -4.64 -7.52 -14.32
C TRP A 160 -4.06 -7.18 -15.70
N ALA A 161 -3.79 -8.20 -16.52
CA ALA A 161 -3.23 -8.05 -17.86
C ALA A 161 -4.13 -7.24 -18.81
N GLU A 162 -5.46 -7.26 -18.61
CA GLU A 162 -6.41 -6.43 -19.37
C GLU A 162 -6.09 -4.92 -19.32
N PHE A 163 -5.46 -4.45 -18.24
CA PHE A 163 -5.33 -3.02 -17.96
C PHE A 163 -3.90 -2.56 -17.69
N GLU A 164 -2.93 -3.47 -17.52
CA GLU A 164 -1.57 -3.13 -17.06
C GLU A 164 -0.75 -2.30 -18.07
N GLU A 165 -0.97 -2.53 -19.36
CA GLU A 165 -0.29 -1.80 -20.45
C GLU A 165 -0.96 -0.47 -20.79
N MET A 166 -2.14 -0.20 -20.23
CA MET A 166 -2.83 1.07 -20.47
C MET A 166 -2.15 2.20 -19.68
N ARG A 167 -1.88 3.32 -20.35
CA ARG A 167 -1.26 4.53 -19.77
C ARG A 167 -1.82 4.86 -18.38
N ALA A 168 -0.94 5.13 -17.42
CA ALA A 168 -1.33 5.49 -16.06
C ALA A 168 -2.30 6.70 -16.04
N MET A 169 -3.29 6.64 -15.15
CA MET A 169 -4.19 7.76 -14.88
C MET A 169 -3.43 8.88 -14.16
N GLY A 170 -3.83 10.14 -14.35
CA GLY A 170 -3.09 11.29 -13.87
C GLY A 170 -2.71 11.21 -12.38
N ASN A 171 -1.43 11.45 -12.07
CA ASN A 171 -0.82 11.38 -10.74
C ASN A 171 -0.89 10.01 -10.03
N MET A 172 -1.24 8.94 -10.75
CA MET A 172 -1.26 7.57 -10.23
C MET A 172 -0.12 6.76 -10.85
N THR A 173 0.40 5.80 -10.08
CA THR A 173 1.28 4.76 -10.63
C THR A 173 0.51 3.82 -11.57
N GLY A 174 1.25 2.98 -12.31
CA GLY A 174 0.64 1.91 -13.12
C GLY A 174 -0.22 0.96 -12.28
N GLY A 175 0.31 0.47 -11.15
CA GLY A 175 -0.42 -0.43 -10.24
C GLY A 175 -1.68 0.20 -9.64
N GLU A 176 -1.62 1.46 -9.22
CA GLU A 176 -2.79 2.21 -8.78
C GLU A 176 -3.85 2.33 -9.89
N SER A 177 -3.40 2.65 -11.11
CA SER A 177 -4.29 2.83 -12.25
C SER A 177 -5.00 1.53 -12.63
N THR A 178 -4.25 0.43 -12.70
CA THR A 178 -4.77 -0.90 -12.99
C THR A 178 -5.75 -1.37 -11.93
N THR A 179 -5.39 -1.23 -10.64
CA THR A 179 -6.28 -1.55 -9.52
C THR A 179 -7.62 -0.79 -9.63
N LEU A 180 -7.57 0.51 -9.93
CA LEU A 180 -8.78 1.33 -10.05
C LEU A 180 -9.65 0.91 -11.24
N ARG A 181 -9.04 0.56 -12.39
CA ARG A 181 -9.77 0.05 -13.56
C ARG A 181 -10.48 -1.26 -13.27
N ILE A 182 -9.79 -2.19 -12.62
CA ILE A 182 -10.36 -3.47 -12.19
C ILE A 182 -11.57 -3.21 -11.29
N LEU A 183 -11.42 -2.43 -10.22
CA LEU A 183 -12.54 -2.09 -9.32
C LEU A 183 -13.71 -1.45 -10.06
N LYS A 184 -13.45 -0.52 -10.99
CA LYS A 184 -14.50 0.08 -11.83
C LYS A 184 -15.20 -0.94 -12.72
N SER A 185 -14.50 -1.97 -13.19
CA SER A 185 -15.08 -3.02 -14.02
C SER A 185 -15.93 -4.02 -13.23
N VAL A 186 -15.63 -4.25 -11.94
CA VAL A 186 -16.29 -5.29 -11.13
C VAL A 186 -17.38 -4.76 -10.21
N ILE A 187 -17.39 -3.45 -9.93
CA ILE A 187 -18.44 -2.79 -9.12
C ILE A 187 -19.59 -2.29 -10.01
N LYS A 188 -19.36 -2.13 -11.32
CA LYS A 188 -20.38 -1.68 -12.29
C LYS A 188 -21.12 -2.82 -13.01
N GLY A 189 -20.72 -4.07 -12.79
CA GLY A 189 -21.45 -5.27 -13.23
C GLY A 189 -22.24 -5.84 -12.07
#